data_AF-A0A540MWB8-F1
#
_entry.id   AF-A0A540MWB8-F1
#
_cell.length_a   1.000
_cell.length_b   1.000
_cell.length_c   1.000
_cell.angle_alpha   90.00
_cell.angle_beta   90.00
_cell.angle_gamma   90.00
#
_symmetry.space_group_name_H-M   'P 1'
#
loop_
_entity.id
_entity.type
_entity.pdbx_description
1 polymer ?
#
loop_
_entity_poly.entity_id
_entity_poly.type
_entity_poly.pdbx_seq_one_letter_code
_entity_poly.pdbx_strand_id
1 'polypeptide(L)'
;MEGAIIAMCTFESKTLLIPVFNHTKFKDIAEQICSRFVGLSPEVMELTYSLGEHQSCLLQSDMDVSVMKISCCAENIASIPVNVSMVEPVEQLDPISSPHDKHIFRHKTLR
;
A
#
# COMPACT_ATOMS: atom_id res chain seq x y z
N MET A 1 -25.94 6.90 14.56
CA MET A 1 -25.04 7.34 13.47
C MET A 1 -23.80 6.48 13.58
N GLU A 2 -23.40 5.81 12.51
CA GLU A 2 -22.09 5.18 12.43
C GLU A 2 -21.04 6.30 12.42
N GLY A 3 -20.10 6.28 13.36
CA GLY A 3 -19.04 7.27 13.44
C GLY A 3 -18.01 7.06 12.33
N ALA A 4 -17.58 8.14 11.68
CA ALA A 4 -16.46 8.12 10.75
C ALA A 4 -15.16 8.45 11.48
N ILE A 5 -14.06 7.82 11.07
CA ILE A 5 -12.71 8.24 11.44
C ILE A 5 -12.18 9.16 10.34
N ILE A 6 -11.51 10.25 10.69
CA ILE A 6 -10.85 11.12 9.71
C ILE A 6 -9.41 10.64 9.49
N ALA A 7 -9.13 10.04 8.34
CA ALA A 7 -7.77 9.75 7.91
C ALA A 7 -7.12 11.05 7.38
N MET A 8 -6.02 11.47 8.00
CA MET A 8 -5.24 12.65 7.61
C MET A 8 -4.05 12.23 6.75
N CYS A 9 -4.29 12.02 5.47
CA CYS A 9 -3.31 11.52 4.51
C CYS A 9 -2.35 12.65 4.11
N THR A 10 -1.08 12.54 4.51
CA THR A 10 -0.07 13.58 4.25
C THR A 10 0.96 13.12 3.23
N PHE A 11 1.15 13.92 2.19
CA PHE A 11 2.14 13.72 1.12
C PHE A 11 2.82 15.07 0.80
N GLU A 12 4.15 15.12 0.76
CA GLU A 12 4.93 16.36 0.45
C GLU A 12 4.41 17.62 1.19
N SER A 13 4.22 17.50 2.51
CA SER A 13 3.72 18.57 3.38
C SER A 13 2.28 19.05 3.09
N LYS A 14 1.52 18.35 2.25
CA LYS A 14 0.10 18.59 1.99
C LYS A 14 -0.74 17.48 2.62
N THR A 15 -1.81 17.86 3.29
CA THR A 15 -2.71 16.92 3.96
C THR A 15 -4.08 16.89 3.28
N LEU A 16 -4.55 15.69 2.95
CA LEU A 16 -5.91 15.39 2.50
C LEU A 16 -6.68 14.72 3.64
N LEU A 17 -7.89 15.19 3.91
CA LEU A 17 -8.77 14.61 4.93
C LEU A 17 -9.77 13.67 4.25
N ILE A 18 -9.75 12.39 4.61
CA ILE A 18 -10.66 11.37 4.06
C ILE A 18 -11.50 10.79 5.19
N PRO A 19 -12.84 10.89 5.14
CA PRO A 19 -13.69 10.21 6.09
C PRO A 19 -13.73 8.70 5.79
N VAL A 20 -13.45 7.89 6.80
CA VAL A 20 -13.46 6.42 6.75
C VAL A 20 -14.68 5.90 7.50
N PHE A 21 -15.63 5.35 6.74
CA PHE A 21 -16.86 4.73 7.21
C PHE A 21 -16.74 3.19 7.27
N ASN A 22 -17.74 2.49 7.79
CA ASN A 22 -17.72 1.01 7.89
C ASN A 22 -17.56 0.29 6.55
N HIS A 23 -18.02 0.89 5.47
CA HIS A 23 -17.99 0.31 4.13
C HIS A 23 -16.85 0.88 3.26
N THR A 24 -16.03 1.78 3.81
CA THR A 24 -14.90 2.36 3.08
C THR A 24 -13.85 1.28 2.86
N LYS A 25 -13.48 1.08 1.60
CA LYS A 25 -12.46 0.14 1.17
C LYS A 25 -11.12 0.82 0.99
N PHE A 26 -10.06 0.03 0.97
CA PHE A 26 -8.71 0.54 0.69
C PHE A 26 -8.66 1.27 -0.66
N LYS A 27 -9.30 0.70 -1.68
CA LYS A 27 -9.38 1.30 -3.01
C LYS A 27 -9.99 2.70 -3.00
N ASP A 28 -11.04 2.93 -2.22
CA ASP A 28 -11.71 4.23 -2.13
C ASP A 28 -10.80 5.31 -1.54
N ILE A 29 -9.95 4.93 -0.58
CA ILE A 29 -8.95 5.81 0.02
C ILE A 29 -7.84 6.08 -1.00
N ALA A 30 -7.32 5.05 -1.63
CA ALA A 30 -6.22 5.15 -2.59
C ALA A 30 -6.59 6.02 -3.81
N GLU A 31 -7.80 5.83 -4.38
CA GLU A 31 -8.28 6.62 -5.51
C GLU A 31 -8.44 8.10 -5.14
N GLN A 32 -8.95 8.40 -3.94
CA GLN A 32 -9.06 9.79 -3.46
C GLN A 32 -7.69 10.45 -3.31
N ILE A 33 -6.70 9.75 -2.75
CA ILE A 33 -5.33 10.25 -2.62
C ILE A 33 -4.73 10.51 -4.01
N CYS A 34 -4.80 9.53 -4.93
CA CYS A 34 -4.25 9.66 -6.28
C CYS A 34 -4.95 10.73 -7.11
N SER A 35 -6.25 10.97 -6.89
CA SER A 35 -6.97 12.06 -7.57
C SER A 35 -6.51 13.46 -7.13
N ARG A 36 -5.92 13.57 -5.93
CA ARG A 36 -5.55 14.85 -5.32
C ARG A 36 -4.07 15.18 -5.45
N PHE A 37 -3.20 14.18 -5.36
CA PHE A 37 -1.76 14.34 -5.42
C PHE A 37 -1.23 13.87 -6.78
N VAL A 38 -0.63 14.79 -7.53
CA VAL A 38 -0.05 14.53 -8.84
C VAL A 38 1.18 13.62 -8.69
N GLY A 39 1.28 12.59 -9.53
CA GLY A 39 2.43 11.68 -9.56
C GLY A 39 2.26 10.43 -8.70
N LEU A 40 1.18 10.31 -7.92
CA LEU A 40 0.83 9.07 -7.23
C LEU A 40 -0.03 8.17 -8.12
N SER A 41 0.20 6.87 -8.01
CA SER A 41 -0.71 5.83 -8.49
C SER A 41 -0.84 4.75 -7.41
N PRO A 42 -1.92 3.95 -7.41
CA PRO A 42 -2.09 2.88 -6.42
C PRO A 42 -0.97 1.84 -6.39
N GLU A 43 -0.19 1.71 -7.48
CA GLU A 43 0.88 0.72 -7.63
C GLU A 43 2.22 1.18 -7.03
N VAL A 44 2.43 2.50 -6.93
CA VAL A 44 3.68 3.10 -6.44
C VAL A 44 3.48 3.87 -5.14
N MET A 45 2.37 3.63 -4.45
CA MET A 45 1.98 4.34 -3.24
C MET A 45 1.91 3.37 -2.07
N GLU A 46 2.51 3.77 -0.95
CA GLU A 46 2.38 3.09 0.33
C GLU A 46 1.70 4.02 1.33
N LEU A 47 0.80 3.43 2.11
CA LEU A 47 0.06 4.11 3.17
C LEU A 47 0.44 3.50 4.51
N THR A 48 0.97 4.31 5.42
CA THR A 48 1.28 3.88 6.78
C THR A 48 0.62 4.78 7.82
N TYR A 49 0.26 4.23 8.96
CA TYR A 49 -0.26 5.00 10.09
C TYR A 49 0.43 4.59 11.39
N SER A 50 0.34 5.45 12.39
CA SER A 50 0.80 5.16 13.74
C SER A 50 -0.37 5.18 14.70
N LEU A 51 -0.41 4.23 15.62
CA LEU A 51 -1.45 4.11 16.64
C LEU A 51 -0.83 3.57 17.94
N GLY A 52 -0.95 4.33 19.03
CA GLY A 52 -0.34 3.98 20.32
C GLY A 52 1.16 3.70 20.18
N GLU A 53 1.58 2.48 20.57
CA GLU A 53 2.97 2.02 20.48
C GLU A 53 3.37 1.52 19.08
N HIS A 54 2.42 1.36 18.15
CA HIS A 54 2.67 0.90 16.79
C HIS A 54 3.01 2.08 15.88
N GLN A 55 4.27 2.19 15.49
CA GLN A 55 4.80 3.38 14.82
C GLN A 55 4.59 3.40 13.30
N SER A 56 4.32 2.27 12.64
CA SER A 56 4.22 2.19 11.17
C SER A 56 3.40 0.99 10.70
N CYS A 57 2.10 1.01 10.99
CA CYS A 57 1.15 0.02 10.49
C CYS A 57 0.85 0.26 9.01
N LEU A 58 1.01 -0.79 8.20
CA LEU A 58 0.79 -0.75 6.76
C LEU A 58 -0.70 -0.88 6.42
N LEU A 59 -1.17 -0.08 5.46
CA LEU A 59 -2.51 -0.17 4.88
C LEU A 59 -2.40 -0.59 3.42
N GLN A 60 -2.79 -1.83 3.11
CA GLN A 60 -2.73 -2.37 1.74
C GLN A 60 -3.99 -3.15 1.35
N SER A 61 -4.91 -3.37 2.28
CA SER A 61 -6.13 -4.15 2.07
C SER A 61 -7.34 -3.61 2.82
N ASP A 62 -8.53 -4.06 2.43
CA ASP A 62 -9.78 -3.74 3.13
C ASP A 62 -9.78 -4.23 4.59
N MET A 63 -9.03 -5.30 4.88
CA MET A 63 -8.84 -5.80 6.24
C MET A 63 -8.05 -4.80 7.08
N ASP A 64 -6.97 -4.23 6.52
CA ASP A 64 -6.15 -3.26 7.25
C ASP A 64 -6.93 -1.98 7.57
N VAL A 65 -7.78 -1.51 6.64
CA VAL A 65 -8.69 -0.38 6.87
C VAL A 65 -9.67 -0.69 7.99
N SER A 66 -10.22 -1.90 8.00
CA SER A 66 -11.14 -2.36 9.05
C SER A 66 -10.45 -2.41 10.41
N VAL A 67 -9.23 -2.95 10.47
CA VAL A 67 -8.42 -3.01 11.70
C VAL A 67 -8.08 -1.61 12.18
N MET A 68 -7.57 -0.73 11.32
CA MET A 68 -7.27 0.67 11.65
C MET A 68 -8.48 1.34 12.31
N LYS A 69 -9.66 1.20 11.71
CA LYS A 69 -10.89 1.78 12.24
C LYS A 69 -11.30 1.18 13.59
N ILE A 70 -11.29 -0.15 13.72
CA ILE A 70 -11.63 -0.83 14.97
C ILE A 70 -10.70 -0.35 16.10
N SER A 71 -9.40 -0.28 15.83
CA SER A 71 -8.41 0.18 16.80
C SER A 71 -8.62 1.66 17.16
N CYS A 72 -8.90 2.54 16.18
CA CYS A 72 -9.28 3.93 16.47
C CYS A 72 -10.52 4.03 17.37
N CYS A 73 -11.55 3.23 17.10
CA CYS A 73 -12.76 3.20 17.92
C CYS A 73 -12.47 2.71 19.35
N ALA A 74 -11.64 1.67 19.51
CA ALA A 74 -11.25 1.15 20.81
C ALA A 74 -10.49 2.18 21.65
N GLU A 75 -9.68 3.01 21.00
CA GLU A 75 -8.87 4.06 21.65
C GLU A 75 -9.59 5.43 21.72
N ASN A 76 -10.86 5.53 21.28
CA ASN A 76 -11.62 6.79 21.20
C ASN A 76 -10.92 7.88 20.37
N ILE A 77 -10.24 7.49 19.30
CA ILE A 77 -9.56 8.39 18.38
C ILE A 77 -10.53 8.77 17.25
N ALA A 78 -10.71 10.06 17.01
CA ALA A 78 -11.60 10.58 15.96
C ALA A 78 -10.87 10.81 14.62
N SER A 79 -9.55 10.95 14.65
CA SER A 79 -8.72 11.22 13.47
C SER A 79 -7.37 10.56 13.60
N ILE A 80 -6.86 9.98 12.51
CA ILE A 80 -5.59 9.27 12.49
C ILE A 80 -4.66 9.85 11.42
N PRO A 81 -3.40 10.19 11.74
CA PRO A 81 -2.42 10.57 10.74
C PRO A 81 -2.04 9.36 9.88
N VAL A 82 -2.09 9.55 8.56
CA VAL A 82 -1.65 8.55 7.58
C VAL A 82 -0.54 9.18 6.76
N ASN A 83 0.64 8.59 6.79
CA ASN A 83 1.74 8.96 5.93
C ASN A 83 1.55 8.31 4.55
N VAL A 84 1.74 9.10 3.51
CA VAL A 84 1.73 8.65 2.12
C VAL A 84 3.15 8.73 1.60
N SER A 85 3.69 7.62 1.11
CA SER A 85 5.03 7.54 0.52
C SER A 85 4.97 6.96 -0.88
N MET A 86 5.92 7.36 -1.73
CA MET A 86 6.17 6.65 -2.98
C MET A 86 7.04 5.43 -2.71
N VAL A 87 6.73 4.31 -3.37
CA VAL A 87 7.56 3.11 -3.37
C VAL A 87 8.12 2.95 -4.78
N GLU A 88 9.43 2.76 -4.89
CA GLU A 88 10.04 2.42 -6.17
C GLU A 88 9.51 1.04 -6.62
N PRO A 89 9.08 0.88 -7.88
CA PRO A 89 8.75 -0.43 -8.40
C PRO A 89 10.01 -1.29 -8.31
N VAL A 90 9.93 -2.40 -7.57
CA VAL A 90 11.03 -3.35 -7.49
C VAL A 90 11.31 -3.82 -8.92
N GLU A 91 12.45 -3.42 -9.49
CA GLU A 91 12.91 -3.98 -10.75
C GLU A 91 12.99 -5.50 -10.55
N GLN A 92 12.12 -6.20 -11.27
CA GLN A 92 12.09 -7.65 -11.25
C GLN A 92 13.40 -8.12 -11.88
N LEU A 93 14.43 -8.36 -11.06
CA LEU A 93 15.70 -8.90 -11.51
C LEU A 93 15.41 -10.16 -12.32
N ASP A 94 15.79 -10.14 -13.60
CA ASP A 94 15.69 -11.30 -14.48
C ASP A 94 16.27 -12.52 -13.75
N PRO A 95 15.62 -13.70 -13.81
CA PRO A 95 16.15 -14.90 -13.19
C PRO A 95 17.58 -15.12 -13.70
N ILE A 96 18.53 -15.15 -12.78
CA ILE A 96 19.95 -15.38 -13.06
C ILE A 96 20.04 -16.66 -13.89
N SER A 97 20.36 -16.55 -15.18
CA SER A 97 20.62 -17.73 -16.00
C SER A 97 21.86 -18.43 -15.42
N SER A 98 21.66 -19.56 -14.76
CA SER A 98 22.76 -20.36 -14.23
C SER A 98 23.71 -20.75 -15.37
N PRO A 99 25.04 -20.56 -15.24
CA PRO A 99 26.02 -20.99 -16.26
C PRO A 99 26.18 -22.52 -16.38
N HIS A 100 25.50 -23.29 -15.52
CA HIS A 100 25.64 -24.73 -15.41
C HIS A 100 24.45 -25.49 -16.02
N ASP A 101 24.17 -25.25 -17.29
CA ASP A 101 23.41 -26.20 -18.10
C ASP A 101 24.11 -26.45 -19.44
N LYS A 102 25.31 -27.03 -19.36
CA LYS A 102 25.92 -27.74 -20.49
C LYS A 102 25.61 -29.23 -20.38
N HIS A 103 24.33 -29.59 -20.47
CA HIS A 103 23.95 -30.97 -20.78
C HIS A 103 23.76 -31.15 -22.30
N ILE A 104 24.90 -31.50 -22.91
CA ILE A 104 25.10 -32.45 -24.00
C ILE A 104 23.80 -32.97 -24.65
N PHE A 105 23.56 -32.56 -25.90
CA PHE A 105 22.96 -33.43 -26.91
C PHE A 105 23.75 -33.29 -28.22
N ARG A 106 24.72 -34.20 -28.41
CA ARG A 106 25.23 -34.55 -29.75
C ARG A 106 24.32 -35.63 -30.30
N HIS A 107 23.54 -35.33 -31.34
CA HIS A 107 23.09 -36.34 -32.28
C HIS A 107 23.65 -36.03 -33.67
N LYS A 108 24.50 -36.96 -34.15
CA LYS A 108 24.78 -37.22 -35.57
C LYS A 108 23.43 -37.59 -36.24
N THR A 109 23.12 -37.36 -37.52
CA THR A 109 23.84 -37.72 -38.76
C THR A 109 23.08 -37.11 -39.93
N LEU A 110 23.80 -36.62 -40.95
CA LEU A 110 23.29 -36.31 -42.29
C LEU A 110 23.02 -37.58 -43.10
N ARG A 111 21.87 -37.64 -43.77
CA ARG A 111 21.74 -38.24 -45.10
C ARG A 111 20.83 -37.36 -45.94
#